data_AF-A0A9N9CKF9-F1
#
_entry.id   AF-A0A9N9CKF9-F1
#
_cell.length_a   1.000
_cell.length_b   1.000
_cell.length_c   1.000
_cell.angle_alpha   90.00
_cell.angle_beta   90.00
_cell.angle_gamma   90.00
#
_symmetry.space_group_name_H-M   'P 1'
#
loop_
_entity.id
_entity.type
_entity.pdbx_description
1 polymer ?
#
loop_
_entity_poly.entity_id
_entity_poly.type
_entity_poly.pdbx_seq_one_letter_code
_entity_poly.pdbx_strand_id
1 'polypeptide(L)'
;MGCCYSRNDDDSFGHEGSDENHVPRGGNKPFTKKGMTWTSESPVTIFNLKQQRDAFWDTAPSYEGRLEIWQALRCACESEDLVLSQAIIDSANVTIPTGNLADGCYDELGNKYVIPLYCIVEPTNLIDYNAEGSSEREDLDSKLLDEELTESEHIITIRLSSNAKDVKLNYNPKLDTIATLRAKLCTNQNLEIKKYHVRFFLLGRIFEDKTRLCDVSLENEQILQAFISEKF
;
A
#
# COMPACT_ATOMS: atom_id res chain seq x y z
N MET A 1 -14.11 52.17 21.17
CA MET A 1 -13.76 51.30 22.31
C MET A 1 -15.06 50.78 22.91
N GLY A 2 -15.40 49.53 22.62
CA GLY A 2 -16.59 48.88 23.14
C GLY A 2 -16.27 47.40 23.31
N CYS A 3 -15.89 47.03 24.53
CA CYS A 3 -15.63 45.65 24.94
C CYS A 3 -16.96 44.94 25.21
N CYS A 4 -17.19 43.80 24.58
CA CYS A 4 -18.25 42.87 24.97
C CYS A 4 -17.62 41.49 25.16
N TYR A 5 -17.66 41.05 26.41
CA TYR A 5 -17.10 39.83 26.99
C TYR A 5 -18.06 38.67 26.71
N SER A 6 -17.61 37.57 26.09
CA SER A 6 -18.42 36.34 25.97
C SER A 6 -18.14 35.42 27.14
N ARG A 7 -19.22 35.18 27.89
CA ARG A 7 -19.34 34.36 29.09
C ARG A 7 -19.60 32.91 28.66
N ASN A 8 -18.85 31.96 29.22
CA ASN A 8 -19.18 30.54 29.13
C ASN A 8 -20.36 30.25 30.05
N ASP A 9 -21.46 29.73 29.51
CA ASP A 9 -22.47 29.02 30.29
C ASP A 9 -22.54 27.59 29.75
N ASP A 10 -22.17 26.67 30.64
CA ASP A 10 -22.43 25.23 30.56
C ASP A 10 -23.84 25.02 31.14
N ASP A 11 -24.76 24.48 30.35
CA ASP A 11 -25.97 23.87 30.89
C ASP A 11 -26.44 22.73 29.99
N SER A 12 -26.76 21.62 30.65
CA SER A 12 -27.06 20.32 30.06
C SER A 12 -28.57 20.07 30.03
N PHE A 13 -28.97 19.15 29.13
CA PHE A 13 -30.23 18.39 29.05
C PHE A 13 -31.38 18.93 28.16
N GLY A 14 -31.56 18.23 27.02
CA GLY A 14 -32.80 17.49 26.75
C GLY A 14 -33.60 17.88 25.50
N HIS A 15 -33.42 17.14 24.38
CA HIS A 15 -34.56 16.65 23.59
C HIS A 15 -34.16 15.58 22.55
N GLU A 16 -34.88 14.45 22.57
CA GLU A 16 -34.98 13.50 21.47
C GLU A 16 -35.62 14.18 20.24
N GLY A 17 -34.95 14.04 19.11
CA GLY A 17 -35.43 14.48 17.81
C GLY A 17 -34.57 13.83 16.73
N SER A 18 -35.13 12.85 16.04
CA SER A 18 -34.58 12.22 14.85
C SER A 18 -34.42 13.27 13.74
N ASP A 19 -33.20 13.70 13.46
CA ASP A 19 -32.91 14.52 12.28
C ASP A 19 -31.52 14.19 11.72
N GLU A 20 -31.54 13.64 10.50
CA GLU A 20 -30.43 13.05 9.76
C GLU A 20 -29.54 14.13 9.10
N ASN A 21 -29.32 15.27 9.76
CA ASN A 21 -28.41 16.33 9.32
C ASN A 21 -27.96 17.18 10.51
N HIS A 22 -27.08 16.64 11.35
CA HIS A 22 -26.41 17.44 12.37
C HIS A 22 -25.34 18.31 11.69
N VAL A 23 -25.72 19.51 11.26
CA VAL A 23 -24.72 20.55 10.92
C VAL A 23 -24.04 20.95 12.23
N PRO A 24 -22.74 20.67 12.43
CA PRO A 24 -22.11 20.96 13.71
C PRO A 24 -22.07 22.47 13.92
N ARG A 25 -22.68 22.93 15.03
CA ARG A 25 -22.69 24.35 15.45
C ARG A 25 -21.33 24.83 15.99
N GLY A 26 -20.32 23.95 16.03
CA GLY A 26 -18.95 24.27 16.42
C GLY A 26 -18.12 24.57 15.18
N GLY A 27 -17.33 25.64 15.22
CA GLY A 27 -16.46 26.06 14.11
C GLY A 27 -15.45 24.99 13.65
N ASN A 28 -14.69 25.32 12.61
CA ASN A 28 -13.69 24.44 12.01
C ASN A 28 -12.80 23.80 13.08
N LYS A 29 -12.67 22.47 13.05
CA LYS A 29 -11.76 21.74 13.93
C LYS A 29 -10.50 21.38 13.13
N PRO A 30 -9.32 21.41 13.78
CA PRO A 30 -8.10 20.98 13.11
C PRO A 30 -8.22 19.52 12.68
N PHE A 31 -7.58 19.19 11.58
CA PHE A 31 -7.50 17.85 11.04
C PHE A 31 -6.76 16.92 11.99
N THR A 32 -7.39 15.80 12.34
CA THR A 32 -6.80 14.79 13.22
C THR A 32 -6.78 13.44 12.53
N LYS A 33 -5.58 12.85 12.36
CA LYS A 33 -5.40 11.43 11.98
C LYS A 33 -5.30 10.51 13.19
N LYS A 34 -4.93 11.06 14.34
CA LYS A 34 -4.56 10.31 15.54
C LYS A 34 -5.81 9.70 16.18
N GLY A 35 -5.85 8.36 16.28
CA GLY A 35 -6.93 7.61 16.92
C GLY A 35 -8.00 7.07 15.97
N MET A 36 -7.90 7.32 14.66
CA MET A 36 -8.74 6.64 13.68
C MET A 36 -8.20 5.25 13.44
N THR A 37 -8.97 4.24 13.83
CA THR A 37 -8.68 2.83 13.55
C THR A 37 -9.86 2.25 12.83
N TRP A 38 -9.59 1.46 11.80
CA TRP A 38 -10.62 0.68 11.12
C TRP A 38 -10.14 -0.74 10.94
N THR A 39 -11.10 -1.63 10.73
CA THR A 39 -10.87 -3.05 10.56
C THR A 39 -11.62 -3.49 9.31
N SER A 40 -10.90 -4.08 8.36
CA SER A 40 -11.50 -4.70 7.18
C SER A 40 -12.16 -6.02 7.55
N GLU A 41 -13.26 -6.35 6.87
CA GLU A 41 -13.99 -7.63 7.02
C GLU A 41 -13.11 -8.85 6.68
N SER A 42 -12.19 -8.67 5.73
CA SER A 42 -11.17 -9.67 5.36
C SER A 42 -9.77 -9.08 5.57
N PRO A 43 -8.78 -9.88 5.95
CA PRO A 43 -7.45 -9.34 6.22
C PRO A 43 -6.83 -8.85 4.91
N VAL A 44 -6.39 -7.60 4.90
CA VAL A 44 -5.96 -6.90 3.68
C VAL A 44 -4.44 -6.83 3.66
N THR A 45 -3.88 -7.03 2.48
CA THR A 45 -2.44 -6.89 2.26
C THR A 45 -2.10 -5.44 1.93
N ILE A 46 -0.91 -4.97 2.26
CA ILE A 46 -0.46 -3.60 1.94
C ILE A 46 -0.66 -3.29 0.44
N PHE A 47 -0.34 -4.25 -0.43
CA PHE A 47 -0.53 -4.12 -1.87
C PHE A 47 -1.99 -3.90 -2.27
N ASN A 48 -2.91 -4.70 -1.70
CA ASN A 48 -4.34 -4.57 -1.99
C ASN A 48 -4.90 -3.25 -1.46
N LEU A 49 -4.49 -2.85 -0.26
CA LEU A 49 -4.87 -1.55 0.32
C LEU A 49 -4.42 -0.40 -0.58
N LYS A 50 -3.17 -0.41 -1.04
CA LYS A 50 -2.65 0.62 -1.94
C LYS A 50 -3.44 0.66 -3.26
N GLN A 51 -3.69 -0.48 -3.88
CA GLN A 51 -4.48 -0.57 -5.10
C GLN A 51 -5.90 0.00 -4.90
N GLN A 52 -6.53 -0.29 -3.77
CA GLN A 52 -7.86 0.24 -3.43
C GLN A 52 -7.83 1.77 -3.23
N ARG A 53 -6.80 2.30 -2.56
CA ARG A 53 -6.61 3.75 -2.38
C ARG A 53 -6.42 4.45 -3.72
N ASP A 54 -5.54 3.92 -4.58
CA ASP A 54 -5.29 4.51 -5.90
C ASP A 54 -6.55 4.49 -6.77
N ALA A 55 -7.32 3.41 -6.76
CA ALA A 55 -8.61 3.33 -7.47
C ALA A 55 -9.63 4.37 -6.97
N PHE A 56 -9.68 4.61 -5.66
CA PHE A 56 -10.52 5.65 -5.10
C PHE A 56 -10.08 7.05 -5.56
N TRP A 57 -8.79 7.39 -5.46
CA TRP A 57 -8.29 8.71 -5.83
C TRP A 57 -8.36 9.00 -7.33
N ASP A 58 -8.29 7.99 -8.19
CA ASP A 58 -8.47 8.13 -9.63
C ASP A 58 -9.94 8.44 -10.01
N THR A 59 -10.88 7.86 -9.26
CA THR A 59 -12.31 7.95 -9.57
C THR A 59 -13.02 9.09 -8.84
N ALA A 60 -12.60 9.46 -7.63
CA ALA A 60 -13.25 10.47 -6.79
C ALA A 60 -13.49 11.83 -7.49
N PRO A 61 -12.53 12.40 -8.25
CA PRO A 61 -12.74 13.65 -8.98
C PRO A 61 -13.80 13.58 -10.09
N SER A 62 -14.16 12.38 -10.55
CA SER A 62 -15.16 12.18 -11.60
C SER A 62 -16.60 12.23 -11.07
N TYR A 63 -16.81 12.05 -9.77
CA TYR A 63 -18.15 11.97 -9.17
C TYR A 63 -18.68 13.32 -8.73
N GLU A 64 -17.90 14.08 -7.95
CA GLU A 64 -18.35 15.36 -7.40
C GLU A 64 -17.16 16.25 -7.00
N GLY A 65 -17.35 17.57 -7.06
CA GLY A 65 -16.38 18.55 -6.58
C GLY A 65 -15.27 18.92 -7.57
N ARG A 66 -14.40 19.83 -7.11
CA ARG A 66 -13.23 20.34 -7.83
C ARG A 66 -12.02 19.39 -7.71
N LEU A 67 -11.35 19.13 -8.84
CA LEU A 67 -10.16 18.27 -8.90
C LEU A 67 -9.03 18.80 -8.00
N GLU A 68 -8.88 20.12 -7.94
CA GLU A 68 -7.87 20.82 -7.16
C GLU A 68 -8.02 20.53 -5.66
N ILE A 69 -9.27 20.47 -5.18
CA ILE A 69 -9.58 20.15 -3.79
C ILE A 69 -9.30 18.67 -3.52
N TRP A 70 -9.67 17.76 -4.44
CA TRP A 70 -9.32 16.35 -4.33
C TRP A 70 -7.81 16.12 -4.29
N GLN A 71 -7.03 16.85 -5.09
CA GLN A 71 -5.57 16.80 -5.07
C GLN A 71 -5.01 17.29 -3.73
N ALA A 72 -5.50 18.42 -3.23
CA ALA A 72 -5.09 18.93 -1.92
C ALA A 72 -5.42 17.93 -0.79
N LEU A 73 -6.63 17.36 -0.80
CA LEU A 73 -7.07 16.36 0.17
C LEU A 73 -6.22 15.09 0.11
N ARG A 74 -5.84 14.63 -1.10
CA ARG A 74 -4.92 13.52 -1.29
C ARG A 74 -3.56 13.81 -0.68
N CYS A 75 -2.95 14.94 -1.03
CA CYS A 75 -1.66 15.38 -0.48
C CYS A 75 -1.70 15.47 1.04
N ALA A 76 -2.78 16.03 1.60
CA ALA A 76 -2.98 16.11 3.05
C ALA A 76 -3.09 14.72 3.69
N CYS A 77 -3.77 13.76 3.05
CA CYS A 77 -3.86 12.38 3.54
C CYS A 77 -2.52 11.63 3.47
N GLU A 78 -1.75 11.81 2.40
CA GLU A 78 -0.45 11.15 2.18
C GLU A 78 0.67 11.73 3.06
N SER A 79 0.56 12.98 3.50
CA SER A 79 1.55 13.61 4.39
C SER A 79 1.55 12.97 5.78
N GLU A 80 2.71 12.65 6.36
CA GLU A 80 2.78 12.08 7.72
C GLU A 80 2.65 13.14 8.82
N ASP A 81 3.14 14.36 8.54
CA ASP A 81 3.08 15.49 9.46
C ASP A 81 1.69 16.13 9.48
N LEU A 82 1.09 16.20 10.68
CA LEU A 82 -0.21 16.85 10.90
C LEU A 82 -0.17 18.35 10.61
N VAL A 83 0.96 19.02 10.87
CA VAL A 83 1.11 20.46 10.61
C VAL A 83 1.08 20.72 9.11
N LEU A 84 1.82 19.93 8.33
CA LEU A 84 1.80 19.99 6.87
C LEU A 84 0.41 19.65 6.31
N SER A 85 -0.21 18.56 6.79
CA SER A 85 -1.57 18.20 6.37
C SER A 85 -2.57 19.33 6.62
N GLN A 86 -2.53 19.96 7.80
CA GLN A 86 -3.39 21.08 8.14
C GLN A 86 -3.12 22.29 7.24
N ALA A 87 -1.85 22.63 7.00
CA ALA A 87 -1.48 23.73 6.12
C ALA A 87 -1.99 23.53 4.68
N ILE A 88 -1.97 22.29 4.16
CA ILE A 88 -2.52 21.96 2.84
C ILE A 88 -4.05 22.19 2.84
N ILE A 89 -4.77 21.70 3.85
CA ILE A 89 -6.22 21.85 3.98
C ILE A 89 -6.62 23.32 4.09
N ASP A 90 -5.91 24.09 4.92
CA ASP A 90 -6.16 25.53 5.10
C ASP A 90 -5.86 26.31 3.81
N SER A 91 -4.81 25.92 3.07
CA SER A 91 -4.46 26.54 1.77
C SER A 91 -5.51 26.28 0.68
N ALA A 92 -6.24 25.17 0.79
CA ALA A 92 -7.33 24.82 -0.09
C ALA A 92 -8.68 25.37 0.38
N ASN A 93 -8.71 26.16 1.47
CA ASN A 93 -9.93 26.73 2.07
C ASN A 93 -10.98 25.67 2.45
N VAL A 94 -10.54 24.46 2.79
CA VAL A 94 -11.43 23.36 3.19
C VAL A 94 -11.69 23.40 4.69
N THR A 95 -12.95 23.29 5.08
CA THR A 95 -13.41 23.28 6.47
C THR A 95 -13.84 21.86 6.88
N ILE A 96 -13.40 21.43 8.07
CA ILE A 96 -13.71 20.12 8.65
C ILE A 96 -14.42 20.34 10.00
N PRO A 97 -15.75 20.31 10.04
CA PRO A 97 -16.49 20.68 11.26
C PRO A 97 -16.30 19.67 12.41
N THR A 98 -16.03 18.40 12.08
CA THR A 98 -15.78 17.34 13.06
C THR A 98 -14.30 17.01 13.27
N GLY A 99 -13.41 17.57 12.46
CA GLY A 99 -11.96 17.27 12.47
C GLY A 99 -11.60 15.94 11.79
N ASN A 100 -12.59 15.18 11.33
CA ASN A 100 -12.42 13.92 10.62
C ASN A 100 -12.84 14.04 9.14
N LEU A 101 -11.90 13.77 8.23
CA LEU A 101 -12.16 13.75 6.78
C LEU A 101 -13.16 12.66 6.35
N ALA A 102 -13.35 11.61 7.16
CA ALA A 102 -14.31 10.55 6.87
C ALA A 102 -15.76 10.93 7.15
N ASP A 103 -15.99 11.90 8.02
CA ASP A 103 -17.34 12.40 8.33
C ASP A 103 -17.80 13.47 7.32
N GLY A 104 -16.84 14.00 6.58
CA GLY A 104 -17.04 14.92 5.47
C GLY A 104 -16.39 16.27 5.73
N CYS A 105 -15.80 16.84 4.68
CA CYS A 105 -15.26 18.18 4.67
C CYS A 105 -15.91 19.02 3.57
N TYR A 106 -15.82 20.34 3.72
CA TYR A 106 -16.55 21.31 2.90
C TYR A 106 -15.59 22.31 2.31
N ASP A 107 -15.74 22.58 1.02
CA ASP A 107 -15.01 23.64 0.32
C ASP A 107 -15.75 24.98 0.46
N GLU A 108 -15.11 26.10 0.08
CA GLU A 108 -15.65 27.47 0.16
C GLU A 108 -16.99 27.63 -0.60
N LEU A 109 -17.20 26.80 -1.64
CA LEU A 109 -18.42 26.78 -2.45
C LEU A 109 -19.53 25.88 -1.86
N GLY A 110 -19.28 25.23 -0.73
CA GLY A 110 -20.22 24.33 -0.06
C GLY A 110 -20.26 22.91 -0.61
N ASN A 111 -19.34 22.53 -1.52
CA ASN A 111 -19.20 21.16 -2.00
C ASN A 111 -18.73 20.26 -0.84
N LYS A 112 -19.39 19.11 -0.65
CA LYS A 112 -19.05 18.14 0.39
C LYS A 112 -18.15 17.05 -0.17
N TYR A 113 -17.05 16.77 0.50
CA TYR A 113 -16.08 15.73 0.17
C TYR A 113 -16.05 14.71 1.31
N VAL A 114 -16.22 13.43 0.99
CA VAL A 114 -16.18 12.33 1.97
C VAL A 114 -15.07 11.37 1.59
N ILE A 115 -14.11 11.18 2.49
CA ILE A 115 -12.93 10.34 2.23
C ILE A 115 -13.02 9.08 3.09
N PRO A 116 -13.05 7.89 2.50
CA PRO A 116 -13.09 6.65 3.27
C PRO A 116 -11.88 6.50 4.22
N LEU A 117 -12.11 5.85 5.37
CA LEU A 117 -11.07 5.63 6.38
C LEU A 117 -9.83 4.90 5.83
N TYR A 118 -10.02 3.98 4.88
CA TYR A 118 -8.92 3.25 4.23
C TYR A 118 -7.98 4.15 3.41
N CYS A 119 -8.42 5.35 3.04
CA CYS A 119 -7.58 6.36 2.38
C CYS A 119 -6.79 7.23 3.37
N ILE A 120 -7.23 7.29 4.64
CA ILE A 120 -6.70 8.18 5.68
C ILE A 120 -5.74 7.44 6.60
N VAL A 121 -6.10 6.22 7.04
CA VAL A 121 -5.32 5.40 7.98
C VAL A 121 -5.27 3.95 7.52
N GLU A 122 -4.26 3.21 7.94
CA GLU A 122 -4.12 1.77 7.71
C GLU A 122 -5.06 0.95 8.60
N PRO A 123 -5.54 -0.23 8.14
CA PRO A 123 -6.39 -1.09 8.94
C PRO A 123 -5.60 -1.79 10.05
N THR A 124 -6.27 -2.12 11.15
CA THR A 124 -5.69 -2.92 12.24
C THR A 124 -5.32 -4.33 11.78
N ASN A 125 -6.04 -4.86 10.79
CA ASN A 125 -5.84 -6.20 10.22
C ASN A 125 -4.96 -6.17 8.95
N LEU A 126 -3.90 -5.38 8.96
CA LEU A 126 -2.95 -5.31 7.87
C LEU A 126 -2.03 -6.54 7.90
N ILE A 127 -2.06 -7.35 6.85
CA ILE A 127 -1.09 -8.42 6.65
C ILE A 127 0.09 -7.81 5.90
N ASP A 128 1.20 -7.63 6.61
CA ASP A 128 2.49 -7.44 5.99
C ASP A 128 3.19 -8.80 5.89
N TYR A 129 3.37 -9.31 4.66
CA TYR A 129 4.15 -10.52 4.41
C TYR A 129 5.65 -10.31 4.67
N ASN A 130 6.05 -9.15 5.18
CA ASN A 130 7.41 -8.78 5.52
C ASN A 130 7.63 -8.50 7.03
N ALA A 131 6.58 -8.45 7.85
CA ALA A 131 6.66 -8.02 9.25
C ALA A 131 6.87 -9.16 10.26
N GLU A 132 7.72 -10.13 9.93
CA GLU A 132 8.38 -10.97 10.94
C GLU A 132 9.78 -10.43 11.31
N GLY A 133 9.95 -9.10 11.25
CA GLY A 133 11.21 -8.46 11.63
C GLY A 133 11.07 -6.95 11.77
N SER A 134 11.51 -6.43 12.92
CA SER A 134 11.70 -5.01 13.28
C SER A 134 10.45 -4.12 13.38
N SER A 135 9.88 -4.13 14.60
CA SER A 135 9.59 -2.85 15.26
C SER A 135 10.91 -2.09 15.41
N GLU A 136 11.01 -0.90 14.84
CA GLU A 136 11.62 0.30 15.43
C GLU A 136 11.61 1.42 14.38
N ARG A 137 10.95 2.51 14.75
CA ARG A 137 10.86 3.76 13.99
C ARG A 137 12.19 4.47 14.10
N GLU A 138 12.64 5.13 13.04
CA GLU A 138 12.98 6.56 13.05
C GLU A 138 13.41 7.02 11.65
N ASP A 139 12.74 8.08 11.23
CA ASP A 139 13.08 9.13 10.27
C ASP A 139 14.35 8.98 9.41
N LEU A 140 14.24 9.14 8.08
CA LEU A 140 14.82 10.31 7.41
C LEU A 140 14.28 10.51 5.98
N ASP A 141 13.97 11.78 5.75
CA ASP A 141 13.41 12.48 4.60
C ASP A 141 14.11 12.28 3.24
N SER A 142 13.25 12.18 2.21
CA SER A 142 13.44 12.58 0.81
C SER A 142 14.81 12.40 0.13
N LYS A 143 14.91 11.36 -0.70
CA LYS A 143 15.58 11.46 -2.01
C LYS A 143 14.93 10.53 -3.03
N LEU A 144 14.31 11.17 -4.02
CA LEU A 144 13.87 10.58 -5.26
C LEU A 144 15.07 10.00 -6.02
N LEU A 145 14.84 8.82 -6.60
CA LEU A 145 15.62 8.14 -7.64
C LEU A 145 16.90 7.44 -7.14
N ASP A 146 16.90 6.12 -7.32
CA ASP A 146 17.96 5.15 -7.07
C ASP A 146 18.31 4.90 -5.59
N GLU A 147 17.67 3.89 -4.98
CA GLU A 147 18.23 3.19 -3.82
C GLU A 147 17.86 1.70 -3.88
N GLU A 148 18.79 0.97 -4.51
CA GLU A 148 19.34 -0.33 -4.06
C GLU A 148 18.37 -1.19 -3.24
N LEU A 149 17.72 -2.18 -3.85
CA LEU A 149 18.26 -3.55 -3.84
C LEU A 149 19.08 -3.79 -2.56
N THR A 150 18.40 -4.08 -1.45
CA THR A 150 18.99 -4.93 -0.41
C THR A 150 19.43 -6.23 -1.07
N GLU A 151 20.68 -6.25 -1.55
CA GLU A 151 21.45 -7.42 -1.94
C GLU A 151 21.66 -8.27 -0.69
N SER A 152 20.62 -9.01 -0.29
CA SER A 152 20.92 -10.41 -0.10
C SER A 152 20.91 -10.99 -1.50
N GLU A 153 22.09 -11.17 -2.10
CA GLU A 153 22.26 -11.97 -3.31
C GLU A 153 21.75 -13.38 -2.98
N HIS A 154 20.47 -13.62 -3.22
CA HIS A 154 19.90 -14.95 -3.03
C HIS A 154 20.34 -15.77 -4.24
N ILE A 155 21.38 -16.56 -4.02
CA ILE A 155 21.92 -17.45 -5.04
C ILE A 155 21.21 -18.81 -4.90
N ILE A 156 20.49 -19.21 -5.95
CA ILE A 156 19.95 -20.56 -6.06
C ILE A 156 20.91 -21.43 -6.85
N THR A 157 21.15 -22.66 -6.37
CA THR A 157 21.91 -23.66 -7.12
C THR A 157 20.93 -24.55 -7.89
N ILE A 158 21.02 -24.52 -9.21
CA ILE A 158 20.17 -25.29 -10.10
C ILE A 158 20.98 -26.42 -10.75
N ARG A 159 20.61 -27.67 -10.49
CA ARG A 159 21.24 -28.85 -11.09
C ARG A 159 20.54 -29.24 -12.38
N LEU A 160 21.27 -29.20 -13.49
CA LEU A 160 20.77 -29.64 -14.79
C LEU A 160 20.73 -31.16 -14.87
N SER A 161 19.56 -31.74 -15.13
CA SER A 161 19.41 -33.20 -15.26
C SER A 161 20.14 -33.78 -16.47
N SER A 162 20.41 -32.98 -17.51
CA SER A 162 21.01 -33.46 -18.77
C SER A 162 22.53 -33.68 -18.68
N ASN A 163 23.21 -32.94 -17.81
CA ASN A 163 24.68 -32.97 -17.68
C ASN A 163 25.13 -33.19 -16.22
N ALA A 164 24.19 -33.26 -15.27
CA ALA A 164 24.46 -33.21 -13.83
C ALA A 164 25.30 -32.00 -13.37
N LYS A 165 25.27 -30.92 -14.16
CA LYS A 165 26.01 -29.68 -13.92
C LYS A 165 25.21 -28.73 -13.04
N ASP A 166 25.88 -28.14 -12.05
CA ASP A 166 25.29 -27.16 -11.13
C ASP A 166 25.51 -25.74 -11.66
N VAL A 167 24.42 -24.98 -11.76
CA VAL A 167 24.37 -23.60 -12.25
C VAL A 167 23.85 -22.71 -11.13
N LYS A 168 24.64 -21.75 -10.70
CA LYS A 168 24.25 -20.76 -9.70
C LYS A 168 23.59 -19.57 -10.37
N LEU A 169 22.38 -19.21 -9.97
CA LEU A 169 21.65 -18.04 -10.48
C LEU A 169 21.26 -17.13 -9.33
N ASN A 170 21.36 -15.81 -9.56
CA ASN A 170 20.82 -14.83 -8.64
C ASN A 170 19.32 -14.65 -8.89
N TYR A 171 18.53 -14.71 -7.83
CA TYR A 171 17.08 -14.51 -7.88
C TYR A 171 16.62 -13.58 -6.78
N ASN A 172 15.49 -12.92 -7.01
CA ASN A 172 14.83 -12.13 -5.98
C ASN A 172 13.61 -12.90 -5.43
N PRO A 173 13.63 -13.39 -4.18
CA PRO A 173 12.57 -14.26 -3.65
C PRO A 173 11.17 -13.62 -3.70
N LYS A 174 11.09 -12.29 -3.62
CA LYS A 174 9.80 -11.56 -3.56
C LYS A 174 9.24 -11.19 -4.92
N LEU A 175 10.10 -10.96 -5.92
CA LEU A 175 9.70 -10.45 -7.24
C LEU A 175 9.79 -11.51 -8.34
N ASP A 176 10.71 -12.46 -8.23
CA ASP A 176 10.96 -13.45 -9.28
C ASP A 176 10.00 -14.63 -9.18
N THR A 177 9.57 -15.10 -10.36
CA THR A 177 8.69 -16.26 -10.57
C THR A 177 9.48 -17.38 -11.26
N ILE A 178 9.01 -18.62 -11.21
CA ILE A 178 9.62 -19.76 -11.93
C ILE A 178 9.80 -19.48 -13.44
N ALA A 179 8.89 -18.73 -14.07
CA ALA A 179 9.07 -18.27 -15.45
C ALA A 179 10.30 -17.38 -15.66
N THR A 180 10.60 -16.50 -14.70
CA THR A 180 11.78 -15.62 -14.75
C THR A 180 13.07 -16.42 -14.55
N LEU A 181 13.09 -17.41 -13.63
CA LEU A 181 14.20 -18.34 -13.49
C LEU A 181 14.43 -19.17 -14.75
N ARG A 182 13.34 -19.61 -15.40
CA ARG A 182 13.45 -20.30 -16.69
C ARG A 182 14.15 -19.44 -17.73
N ALA A 183 13.72 -18.19 -17.87
CA ALA A 183 14.32 -17.25 -18.82
C ALA A 183 15.80 -17.03 -18.50
N LYS A 184 16.14 -16.75 -17.24
CA LYS A 184 17.53 -16.58 -16.77
C LYS A 184 18.40 -17.81 -17.05
N LEU A 185 17.89 -19.01 -16.78
CA LEU A 185 18.61 -20.26 -17.04
C LEU A 185 18.82 -20.50 -18.54
N CYS A 186 17.81 -20.25 -19.37
CA CYS A 186 17.92 -20.34 -20.82
C CYS A 186 18.97 -19.37 -21.37
N THR A 187 18.97 -18.11 -20.91
CA THR A 187 19.99 -17.12 -21.30
C THR A 187 21.40 -17.58 -20.89
N ASN A 188 21.56 -18.12 -19.68
CA ASN A 188 22.85 -18.62 -19.19
C ASN A 188 23.37 -19.83 -19.97
N GLN A 189 22.47 -20.72 -20.42
CA GLN A 189 22.82 -21.90 -21.21
C GLN A 189 22.79 -21.67 -22.73
N ASN A 190 22.55 -20.44 -23.19
CA ASN A 190 22.38 -20.08 -24.61
C ASN A 190 21.28 -20.91 -25.32
N LEU A 191 20.18 -21.17 -24.62
CA LEU A 191 19.04 -21.96 -25.12
C LEU A 191 17.88 -21.05 -25.54
N GLU A 192 17.27 -21.33 -26.68
CA GLU A 192 16.07 -20.62 -27.12
C GLU A 192 14.82 -21.13 -26.39
N ILE A 193 14.17 -20.25 -25.62
CA ILE A 193 12.94 -20.54 -24.84
C ILE A 193 11.81 -21.12 -25.71
N LYS A 194 11.82 -20.81 -27.02
CA LYS A 194 10.82 -21.32 -27.97
C LYS A 194 11.03 -22.79 -28.33
N LYS A 195 12.27 -23.28 -28.34
CA LYS A 195 12.64 -24.64 -28.72
C LYS A 195 12.68 -25.61 -27.54
N TYR A 196 12.94 -25.12 -26.33
CA TYR A 196 13.11 -25.98 -25.17
C TYR A 196 12.02 -25.76 -24.11
N HIS A 197 11.54 -26.85 -23.51
CA HIS A 197 10.70 -26.86 -22.34
C HIS A 197 11.56 -27.16 -21.11
N VAL A 198 11.63 -26.22 -20.16
CA VAL A 198 12.38 -26.38 -18.92
C VAL A 198 11.42 -26.59 -17.75
N ARG A 199 11.54 -27.70 -17.04
CA ARG A 199 10.75 -28.01 -15.83
C ARG A 199 11.67 -27.98 -14.62
N PHE A 200 11.20 -27.38 -13.54
CA PHE A 200 11.92 -27.33 -12.27
C PHE A 200 11.29 -28.28 -11.27
N PHE A 201 12.13 -28.96 -10.51
CA PHE A 201 11.76 -29.93 -9.48
C PHE A 201 12.52 -29.65 -8.19
N LEU A 202 11.82 -29.68 -7.05
CA LEU A 202 12.42 -29.62 -5.72
C LEU A 202 11.73 -30.67 -4.85
N LEU A 203 12.51 -31.56 -4.24
CA LEU A 203 11.99 -32.61 -3.34
C LEU A 203 10.82 -33.43 -3.95
N GLY A 204 10.83 -33.64 -5.27
CA GLY A 204 9.78 -34.38 -6.00
C GLY A 204 8.54 -33.57 -6.39
N ARG A 205 8.46 -32.28 -6.02
CA ARG A 205 7.41 -31.36 -6.49
C ARG A 205 7.85 -30.68 -7.79
N ILE A 206 6.95 -30.62 -8.76
CA ILE A 206 7.14 -29.86 -10.01
C ILE A 206 6.54 -28.46 -9.87
N PHE A 207 7.21 -27.45 -10.39
CA PHE A 207 6.72 -26.07 -10.36
C PHE A 207 6.20 -25.59 -11.71
N GLU A 208 5.12 -24.82 -11.65
CA GLU A 208 4.53 -24.15 -12.80
C GLU A 208 5.07 -22.74 -12.97
N ASP A 209 4.90 -22.18 -14.16
CA ASP A 209 5.38 -20.86 -14.56
C ASP A 209 4.86 -19.73 -13.68
N LYS A 210 3.68 -19.92 -13.09
CA LYS A 210 2.98 -18.95 -12.24
C LYS A 210 3.44 -19.00 -10.79
N THR A 211 4.16 -20.04 -10.39
CA THR A 211 4.61 -20.22 -9.01
C THR A 211 5.72 -19.21 -8.68
N ARG A 212 5.52 -18.44 -7.62
CA ARG A 212 6.49 -17.46 -7.12
C ARG A 212 7.63 -18.16 -6.40
N LEU A 213 8.84 -17.62 -6.45
CA LEU A 213 9.98 -18.23 -5.77
C LEU A 213 9.89 -18.16 -4.24
N CYS A 214 9.12 -17.22 -3.69
CA CYS A 214 8.79 -17.19 -2.26
C CYS A 214 8.00 -18.44 -1.80
N ASP A 215 7.14 -18.98 -2.68
CA ASP A 215 6.33 -20.18 -2.39
C ASP A 215 7.13 -21.48 -2.56
N VAL A 216 8.25 -21.40 -3.29
CA VAL A 216 9.24 -22.45 -3.33
C VAL A 216 10.04 -22.31 -2.04
N SER A 217 9.90 -23.26 -1.11
CA SER A 217 10.64 -23.26 0.17
C SER A 217 12.14 -23.46 -0.03
N LEU A 218 12.80 -22.50 -0.68
CA LEU A 218 14.22 -22.44 -1.00
C LEU A 218 14.98 -22.08 0.27
N GLU A 219 15.06 -23.04 1.18
CA GLU A 219 15.96 -22.93 2.33
C GLU A 219 17.41 -22.85 1.84
N ASN A 220 18.26 -22.18 2.62
CA ASN A 220 19.69 -22.08 2.33
C ASN A 220 20.27 -23.48 2.07
N GLU A 221 21.01 -23.62 0.96
CA GLU A 221 21.63 -24.87 0.47
C GLU A 221 20.75 -25.87 -0.30
N GLN A 222 19.48 -25.57 -0.55
CA GLN A 222 18.68 -26.44 -1.40
C GLN A 222 19.06 -26.36 -2.89
N ILE A 223 19.02 -27.51 -3.57
CA ILE A 223 19.34 -27.64 -4.98
C ILE A 223 18.05 -27.84 -5.78
N LEU A 224 17.78 -26.91 -6.70
CA LEU A 224 16.65 -27.02 -7.62
C LEU A 224 17.06 -27.86 -8.83
N GLN A 225 16.37 -28.95 -9.12
CA GLN A 225 16.66 -29.77 -10.29
C GLN A 225 15.92 -29.21 -11.51
N ALA A 226 16.64 -28.97 -12.61
CA ALA A 226 16.07 -28.51 -13.88
C ALA A 226 16.17 -29.60 -14.95
N PHE A 227 15.04 -29.94 -15.56
CA PHE A 227 14.95 -30.84 -16.70
C PHE A 227 14.66 -30.04 -17.97
N ILE A 228 15.50 -30.21 -18.99
CA ILE A 228 15.38 -29.52 -20.26
C ILE A 228 15.01 -30.56 -21.32
N SER A 229 13.87 -30.38 -21.96
CA SER A 229 13.41 -31.19 -23.09
C SER A 229 13.27 -30.32 -24.32
N GLU A 230 13.61 -30.83 -25.49
CA GLU A 230 13.27 -30.19 -26.76
C GLU A 230 11.75 -30.32 -26.99
N LYS A 231 11.13 -29.25 -27.52
CA LYS A 231 9.75 -29.26 -27.99
C LYS A 231 9.77 -29.79 -29.42
N PHE A 232 9.16 -30.95 -29.62
CA PHE A 232 8.92 -31.53 -30.95
C PHE A 232 7.82 -30.76 -31.69
#